data_AF-A0A9D8X658-F1
#
_entry.id   AF-A0A9D8X658-F1
#
_cell.length_a   1.000
_cell.length_b   1.000
_cell.length_c   1.000
_cell.angle_alpha   90.00
_cell.angle_beta   90.00
_cell.angle_gamma   90.00
#
_symmetry.space_group_name_H-M   'P 1'
#
loop_
_entity.id
_entity.type
_entity.pdbx_description
1 polymer ?
#
loop_
_entity_poly.entity_id
_entity_poly.type
_entity_poly.pdbx_seq_one_letter_code
_entity_poly.pdbx_strand_id
1 'polypeptide(L)'
;MSVCRFIASDSPLTEFAPSKDYHIEINIDNGTIYDGGADDNYFLKSFLSVEDYTDKKYGVYLEWEYTDGRAKQIIEYIKSALQKSDNIEFWHVWLMDYYEFEDRPFIHRKTISIDELTAEHIKEINNAVTWNSPDKMYLERPSFYCLTVTR
;
A
#
# COMPACT_ATOMS: atom_id res chain seq x y z
N MET A 1 -10.48 1.21 -13.06
CA MET A 1 -9.16 1.51 -12.44
C MET A 1 -9.38 1.77 -10.95
N SER A 2 -8.48 1.27 -10.10
CA SER A 2 -8.65 1.32 -8.64
C SER A 2 -7.33 1.66 -7.95
N VAL A 3 -7.42 2.18 -6.73
CA VAL A 3 -6.28 2.37 -5.85
C VAL A 3 -5.72 1.00 -5.45
N CYS A 4 -4.40 0.84 -5.51
CA CYS A 4 -3.69 -0.33 -5.03
C CYS A 4 -2.62 0.08 -4.02
N ARG A 5 -2.52 -0.74 -2.98
CA ARG A 5 -1.46 -0.67 -1.97
C ARG A 5 -0.69 -1.96 -2.05
N PHE A 6 0.63 -1.92 -2.12
CA PHE A 6 1.42 -3.14 -2.15
C PHE A 6 2.78 -2.95 -1.49
N ILE A 7 3.33 -4.04 -0.98
CA ILE A 7 4.66 -4.09 -0.38
C ILE A 7 5.55 -4.87 -1.34
N ALA A 8 6.74 -4.35 -1.62
CA ALA A 8 7.69 -4.95 -2.56
C ALA A 8 9.07 -5.19 -1.93
N SER A 9 9.74 -6.25 -2.39
CA SER A 9 11.03 -6.71 -1.86
C SER A 9 11.84 -7.51 -2.89
N ASP A 10 13.15 -7.59 -2.68
CA ASP A 10 14.05 -8.49 -3.42
C ASP A 10 14.01 -9.93 -2.89
N SER A 11 13.37 -10.14 -1.74
CA SER A 11 13.13 -11.47 -1.15
C SER A 11 11.65 -11.85 -1.17
N PRO A 12 11.31 -13.16 -1.19
CA PRO A 12 9.92 -13.60 -1.11
C PRO A 12 9.20 -13.04 0.12
N LEU A 13 8.00 -12.51 -0.14
CA LEU A 13 7.09 -11.92 0.83
C LEU A 13 6.03 -12.96 1.24
N THR A 14 5.62 -12.95 2.50
CA THR A 14 4.66 -13.92 3.04
C THR A 14 3.24 -13.42 2.84
N GLU A 15 2.37 -14.24 2.27
CA GLU A 15 0.93 -13.95 2.20
C GLU A 15 0.28 -14.04 3.59
N PHE A 16 -0.78 -13.29 3.79
CA PHE A 16 -1.53 -13.26 5.04
C PHE A 16 -3.03 -13.20 4.73
N ALA A 17 -3.80 -13.98 5.48
CA ALA A 17 -5.25 -13.90 5.50
C ALA A 17 -5.72 -13.94 6.97
N PRO A 18 -6.81 -13.25 7.31
CA PRO A 18 -7.40 -13.33 8.63
C PRO A 18 -7.81 -14.77 8.97
N SER A 19 -7.69 -15.14 10.24
CA SER A 19 -8.00 -16.51 10.70
C SER A 19 -9.49 -16.84 10.77
N LYS A 20 -10.34 -15.81 10.65
CA LYS A 20 -11.80 -15.90 10.74
C LYS A 20 -12.44 -14.88 9.81
N ASP A 21 -13.68 -15.14 9.46
CA ASP A 21 -14.49 -14.20 8.71
C ASP A 21 -14.99 -13.07 9.64
N TYR A 22 -14.86 -11.85 9.17
CA TYR A 22 -15.35 -10.65 9.84
C TYR A 22 -16.68 -10.21 9.27
N HIS A 23 -17.62 -9.85 10.14
CA HIS A 23 -18.90 -9.31 9.71
C HIS A 23 -18.71 -7.91 9.12
N ILE A 24 -19.29 -7.66 7.95
CA ILE A 24 -19.27 -6.36 7.29
C ILE A 24 -20.63 -5.70 7.50
N GLU A 25 -20.62 -4.53 8.11
CA GLU A 25 -21.79 -3.67 8.24
C GLU A 25 -21.84 -2.73 7.03
N ILE A 26 -22.89 -2.85 6.22
CA ILE A 26 -23.14 -1.97 5.08
C ILE A 26 -24.33 -1.09 5.45
N ASN A 27 -24.10 0.22 5.54
CA ASN A 27 -25.16 1.17 5.75
C ASN A 27 -25.39 1.95 4.45
N ILE A 28 -26.53 1.66 3.82
CA ILE A 28 -26.88 2.19 2.49
C ILE A 28 -27.26 3.68 2.58
N ASP A 29 -27.88 4.09 3.69
CA ASP A 29 -28.43 5.45 3.84
C ASP A 29 -27.33 6.52 3.91
N ASN A 30 -26.19 6.18 4.52
CA ASN A 30 -25.01 7.03 4.66
C ASN A 30 -23.83 6.59 3.77
N GLY A 31 -24.01 5.52 2.98
CA GLY A 31 -23.02 5.04 2.01
C GLY A 31 -21.73 4.54 2.68
N THR A 32 -21.79 4.03 3.90
CA THR A 32 -20.61 3.56 4.64
C THR A 32 -20.53 2.05 4.70
N ILE A 33 -19.29 1.56 4.74
CA ILE A 33 -18.94 0.17 4.98
C ILE A 33 -18.05 0.16 6.21
N TYR A 34 -18.38 -0.68 7.20
CA TYR A 34 -17.59 -0.86 8.40
C TYR A 34 -17.32 -2.35 8.64
N ASP A 35 -16.06 -2.70 8.83
CA ASP A 35 -15.58 -4.09 8.93
C ASP A 35 -15.28 -4.52 10.37
N GLY A 36 -15.78 -3.77 11.36
CA GLY A 36 -15.52 -4.01 12.79
C GLY A 36 -14.15 -3.53 13.29
N GLY A 37 -13.25 -3.07 12.42
CA GLY A 37 -11.97 -2.47 12.81
C GLY A 37 -10.97 -3.43 13.47
N ALA A 38 -11.14 -4.75 13.35
CA ALA A 38 -10.23 -5.73 13.93
C ALA A 38 -8.83 -5.66 13.28
N ASP A 39 -7.79 -5.70 14.12
CA ASP A 39 -6.39 -5.46 13.72
C ASP A 39 -5.82 -6.48 12.73
N ASP A 40 -6.33 -7.71 12.72
CA ASP A 40 -5.94 -8.80 11.82
C ASP A 40 -6.90 -8.96 10.63
N ASN A 41 -7.92 -8.10 10.48
CA ASN A 41 -8.82 -8.11 9.32
C ASN A 41 -8.19 -7.34 8.14
N TYR A 42 -7.16 -7.94 7.54
CA TYR A 42 -6.53 -7.49 6.31
C TYR A 42 -5.99 -8.68 5.54
N PHE A 43 -5.73 -8.50 4.25
CA PHE A 43 -5.11 -9.53 3.42
C PHE A 43 -3.82 -9.01 2.80
N LEU A 44 -2.84 -9.90 2.72
CA LEU A 44 -1.66 -9.75 1.89
C LEU A 44 -1.67 -10.91 0.90
N LYS A 45 -1.79 -10.62 -0.39
CA LYS A 45 -1.78 -11.66 -1.43
C LYS A 45 -0.78 -11.29 -2.52
N SER A 46 -0.29 -12.30 -3.22
CA SER A 46 0.71 -12.14 -4.27
C SER A 46 0.31 -11.06 -5.29
N PHE A 47 1.22 -10.12 -5.54
CA PHE A 47 1.04 -9.07 -6.53
C PHE A 47 1.97 -9.31 -7.72
N LEU A 48 1.40 -9.79 -8.83
CA LEU A 48 2.16 -10.26 -9.98
C LEU A 48 2.71 -9.14 -10.86
N SER A 49 2.08 -7.96 -10.82
CA SER A 49 2.45 -6.77 -11.61
C SER A 49 3.47 -5.87 -10.89
N VAL A 50 4.26 -6.39 -9.95
CA VAL A 50 5.21 -5.58 -9.17
C VAL A 50 6.26 -4.89 -10.06
N GLU A 51 6.66 -5.54 -11.15
CA GLU A 51 7.66 -5.05 -12.11
C GLU A 51 7.21 -3.80 -12.88
N ASP A 52 5.90 -3.53 -12.96
CA ASP A 52 5.36 -2.34 -13.61
C ASP A 52 5.63 -1.04 -12.81
N TYR A 53 6.00 -1.19 -11.53
CA TYR A 53 6.11 -0.08 -10.58
C TYR A 53 7.50 0.09 -9.96
N THR A 54 8.26 -1.01 -9.86
CA THR A 54 9.57 -1.00 -9.19
C THR A 54 10.47 -2.11 -9.71
N ASP A 55 11.78 -1.98 -9.46
CA ASP A 55 12.80 -2.98 -9.81
C ASP A 55 12.80 -4.19 -8.84
N LYS A 56 11.91 -4.22 -7.85
CA LYS A 56 11.75 -5.33 -6.90
C LYS A 56 11.15 -6.57 -7.58
N LYS A 57 11.60 -7.73 -7.12
CA LYS A 57 11.19 -9.02 -7.69
C LYS A 57 9.87 -9.58 -7.13
N TYR A 58 9.56 -9.29 -5.87
CA TYR A 58 8.39 -9.85 -5.19
C TYR A 58 7.48 -8.74 -4.68
N GLY A 59 6.17 -8.94 -4.80
CA GLY A 59 5.16 -8.02 -4.29
C GLY A 59 4.01 -8.75 -3.62
N VAL A 60 3.43 -8.15 -2.58
CA VAL A 60 2.12 -8.51 -2.05
C VAL A 60 1.22 -7.28 -2.02
N TYR A 61 0.00 -7.40 -2.53
CA TYR A 61 -1.00 -6.34 -2.45
C TYR A 61 -1.70 -6.39 -1.09
N LEU A 62 -1.98 -5.23 -0.52
CA LEU A 62 -2.60 -5.03 0.78
C LEU A 62 -4.07 -4.66 0.60
N GLU A 63 -4.96 -5.55 1.04
CA GLU A 63 -6.39 -5.32 1.10
C GLU A 63 -6.77 -5.03 2.55
N TRP A 64 -7.24 -3.80 2.82
CA TRP A 64 -7.56 -3.37 4.17
C TRP A 64 -8.43 -2.12 4.17
N GLU A 65 -9.04 -1.84 5.32
CA GLU A 65 -9.42 -0.48 5.72
C GLU A 65 -8.44 -0.01 6.80
N TYR A 66 -7.92 1.21 6.71
CA TYR A 66 -6.88 1.66 7.64
C TYR A 66 -7.39 1.73 9.08
N THR A 67 -6.63 1.15 10.02
CA THR A 67 -6.69 1.44 11.44
C THR A 67 -5.27 1.53 12.01
N ASP A 68 -5.08 2.24 13.11
CA ASP A 68 -3.75 2.31 13.76
C ASP A 68 -3.26 0.92 14.22
N GLY A 69 -4.18 0.01 14.56
CA GLY A 69 -3.84 -1.36 14.95
C GLY A 69 -3.37 -2.20 13.75
N ARG A 70 -4.05 -2.13 12.60
CA ARG A 70 -3.59 -2.75 11.35
C ARG A 70 -2.26 -2.16 10.90
N ALA A 71 -2.09 -0.84 11.00
CA ALA A 71 -0.83 -0.18 10.65
C ALA A 71 0.34 -0.74 11.46
N LYS A 72 0.14 -1.01 12.76
CA LYS A 72 1.15 -1.69 13.60
C LYS A 72 1.44 -3.11 13.12
N GLN A 73 0.43 -3.88 12.72
CA GLN A 73 0.64 -5.22 12.14
C GLN A 73 1.47 -5.16 10.85
N ILE A 74 1.21 -4.17 9.98
CA ILE A 74 1.99 -3.95 8.76
C ILE A 74 3.44 -3.54 9.06
N ILE A 75 3.67 -2.75 10.11
CA ILE A 75 5.04 -2.41 10.56
C ILE A 75 5.80 -3.66 11.02
N GLU A 76 5.17 -4.53 11.82
CA GLU A 76 5.79 -5.81 12.24
C GLU A 76 6.04 -6.75 11.05
N TYR A 77 5.15 -6.74 10.07
CA TYR A 77 5.33 -7.44 8.80
C TYR A 77 6.57 -6.93 8.05
N ILE A 78 6.68 -5.61 7.86
CA ILE A 78 7.84 -4.96 7.21
C ILE A 78 9.13 -5.29 7.97
N LYS A 79 9.13 -5.20 9.30
CA LYS A 79 10.27 -5.55 10.16
C LYS A 79 10.71 -7.01 9.98
N SER A 80 9.76 -7.93 9.84
CA SER A 80 10.02 -9.34 9.58
C SER A 80 10.58 -9.57 8.17
N ALA A 81 10.03 -8.89 7.17
CA ALA A 81 10.51 -8.95 5.79
C ALA A 81 11.94 -8.39 5.64
N LEU A 82 12.26 -7.31 6.37
CA LEU A 82 13.60 -6.74 6.46
C LEU A 82 14.63 -7.71 7.02
N GLN A 83 14.28 -8.80 7.71
CA GLN A 83 15.27 -9.81 8.11
C GLN A 83 15.91 -10.53 6.90
N LYS A 84 15.26 -10.49 5.73
CA LYS A 84 15.71 -11.15 4.49
C LYS A 84 16.05 -10.18 3.36
N SER A 85 15.69 -8.91 3.49
CA SER A 85 15.89 -7.87 2.48
C SER A 85 16.59 -6.65 3.10
N ASP A 86 17.42 -5.95 2.32
CA ASP A 86 18.09 -4.73 2.79
C ASP A 86 17.12 -3.54 2.92
N ASN A 87 16.10 -3.52 2.07
CA ASN A 87 15.01 -2.56 2.12
C ASN A 87 13.69 -3.18 1.67
N ILE A 88 12.60 -2.54 2.06
CA ILE A 88 11.23 -2.86 1.68
C ILE A 88 10.59 -1.58 1.14
N GLU A 89 9.80 -1.69 0.08
CA GLU A 89 9.05 -0.56 -0.45
C GLU A 89 7.57 -0.75 -0.17
N PHE A 90 6.93 0.24 0.46
CA PHE A 90 5.47 0.31 0.56
C PHE A 90 4.95 1.32 -0.45
N TRP A 91 4.10 0.85 -1.35
CA TRP A 91 3.58 1.59 -2.47
C TRP A 91 2.09 1.88 -2.32
N HIS A 92 1.69 3.07 -2.79
CA HIS A 92 0.31 3.48 -2.95
C HIS A 92 0.13 4.12 -4.33
N VAL A 93 -0.61 3.43 -5.19
CA VAL A 93 -0.67 3.69 -6.63
C VAL A 93 -2.09 3.62 -7.15
N TRP A 94 -2.32 4.19 -8.33
CA TRP A 94 -3.50 3.94 -9.14
C TRP A 94 -3.18 2.84 -10.15
N LEU A 95 -3.92 1.73 -10.16
CA LEU A 95 -3.74 0.68 -11.16
C LEU A 95 -4.17 1.22 -12.52
N MET A 96 -3.24 1.24 -13.47
CA MET A 96 -3.46 1.74 -14.83
C MET A 96 -2.99 0.73 -15.84
N ASP A 97 -3.69 0.67 -16.97
CA ASP A 97 -3.13 0.08 -18.16
C ASP A 97 -2.15 1.09 -18.75
N TYR A 98 -0.86 0.76 -18.72
CA TYR A 98 0.26 1.62 -19.15
C TYR A 98 0.15 2.14 -20.60
N TYR A 99 -0.81 1.65 -21.37
CA TYR A 99 -1.10 2.03 -22.75
C TYR A 99 -2.11 3.17 -22.88
N GLU A 100 -2.77 3.61 -21.80
CA GLU A 100 -3.83 4.61 -21.85
C GLU A 100 -3.36 6.06 -21.70
N PHE A 101 -2.12 6.29 -21.26
CA PHE A 101 -1.60 7.64 -21.02
C PHE A 101 -0.19 7.80 -21.61
N GLU A 102 0.01 8.84 -22.42
CA GLU A 102 1.33 9.19 -22.95
C GLU A 102 2.31 9.61 -21.83
N ASP A 103 1.77 10.08 -20.70
CA ASP A 103 2.53 10.56 -19.55
C ASP A 103 2.59 9.53 -18.41
N ARG A 104 3.82 9.11 -18.06
CA ARG A 104 4.11 8.25 -16.90
C ARG A 104 3.62 8.87 -15.60
N PRO A 105 3.26 8.13 -14.54
CA PRO A 105 2.94 8.70 -13.22
C PRO A 105 4.05 9.61 -12.66
N PHE A 106 3.71 10.56 -11.80
CA PHE A 106 4.70 11.27 -10.96
C PHE A 106 4.93 10.47 -9.68
N ILE A 107 6.18 10.10 -9.40
CA ILE A 107 6.50 9.22 -8.27
C ILE A 107 7.11 10.04 -7.12
N HIS A 108 6.39 10.14 -6.01
CA HIS A 108 6.87 10.67 -4.74
C HIS A 108 7.58 9.57 -3.97
N ARG A 109 8.86 9.79 -3.62
CA ARG A 109 9.66 8.83 -2.86
C ARG A 109 10.10 9.41 -1.53
N LYS A 110 10.03 8.60 -0.48
CA LYS A 110 10.55 8.91 0.86
C LYS A 110 11.28 7.68 1.38
N THR A 111 12.43 7.88 2.01
CA THR A 111 13.22 6.81 2.63
C THR A 111 13.35 7.08 4.12
N ILE A 112 13.12 6.07 4.95
CA ILE A 112 13.26 6.12 6.41
C ILE A 112 13.88 4.81 6.93
N SER A 113 14.46 4.84 8.13
CA SER A 113 14.88 3.60 8.81
C SER A 113 13.69 2.89 9.46
N ILE A 114 13.83 1.59 9.73
CA ILE A 114 12.84 0.81 10.47
C ILE A 114 12.60 1.36 11.89
N ASP A 115 13.61 1.97 12.50
CA ASP A 115 13.50 2.58 13.83
C ASP A 115 12.67 3.87 13.82
N GLU A 116 12.58 4.55 12.68
CA GLU A 116 11.77 5.75 12.47
C GLU A 116 10.35 5.45 11.97
N LEU A 117 10.09 4.22 11.51
CA LEU A 117 8.80 3.84 10.95
C LEU A 117 7.71 3.85 12.04
N THR A 118 6.61 4.54 11.76
CA THR A 118 5.47 4.68 12.68
C THR A 118 4.15 4.50 11.95
N ALA A 119 3.06 4.31 12.69
CA ALA A 119 1.72 4.23 12.10
C ALA A 119 1.35 5.53 11.35
N GLU A 120 1.90 6.68 11.75
CA GLU A 120 1.65 7.94 11.04
C GLU A 120 2.25 7.93 9.63
N HIS A 121 3.42 7.32 9.43
CA HIS A 121 4.00 7.13 8.09
C HIS A 121 3.11 6.25 7.21
N ILE A 122 2.56 5.18 7.79
CA ILE A 122 1.63 4.27 7.11
C ILE A 122 0.31 4.99 6.77
N LYS A 123 -0.18 5.85 7.66
CA LYS A 123 -1.38 6.67 7.46
C LYS A 123 -1.19 7.72 6.38
N GLU A 124 -0.04 8.40 6.38
CA GLU A 124 0.36 9.41 5.40
C GLU A 124 0.29 8.82 3.99
N ILE A 125 0.95 7.68 3.76
CA ILE A 125 0.91 7.02 2.45
C ILE A 125 -0.47 6.43 2.12
N ASN A 126 -1.21 5.91 3.10
CA ASN A 126 -2.55 5.35 2.88
C ASN A 126 -3.57 6.38 2.38
N ASN A 127 -3.43 7.62 2.86
CA ASN A 127 -4.34 8.72 2.58
C ASN A 127 -3.86 9.61 1.43
N ALA A 128 -2.71 9.30 0.83
CA ALA A 128 -2.14 10.08 -0.25
C ALA A 128 -3.06 10.04 -1.49
N VAL A 129 -3.28 11.20 -2.11
CA VAL A 129 -4.18 11.31 -3.25
C VAL A 129 -3.47 10.85 -4.52
N THR A 130 -3.85 9.69 -5.06
CA THR A 130 -3.19 9.07 -6.22
C THR A 130 -3.72 9.53 -7.57
N TRP A 131 -4.90 10.15 -7.59
CA TRP A 131 -5.56 10.66 -8.80
C TRP A 131 -5.98 12.12 -8.61
N ASN A 132 -5.78 12.96 -9.62
CA ASN A 132 -6.15 14.38 -9.60
C ASN A 132 -5.57 15.16 -8.40
N SER A 133 -4.29 14.93 -8.06
CA SER A 133 -3.59 15.81 -7.11
C SER A 133 -3.59 17.25 -7.67
N PRO A 134 -3.84 18.30 -6.87
CA PRO A 134 -4.18 19.65 -7.35
C PRO A 134 -3.03 20.42 -8.05
N ASP A 135 -1.98 19.74 -8.50
CA ASP A 135 -0.93 20.36 -9.31
C ASP A 135 -1.50 20.70 -10.69
N LYS A 136 -1.74 22.00 -10.90
CA LYS A 136 -2.50 22.58 -12.01
C LYS A 136 -1.83 22.43 -13.38
N MET A 137 -0.66 21.81 -13.45
CA MET A 137 0.12 21.67 -14.69
C MET A 137 -0.29 20.45 -15.52
N TYR A 138 -0.75 19.35 -14.90
CA TYR A 138 -1.12 18.11 -15.59
C TYR A 138 -2.30 17.41 -14.89
N LEU A 139 -3.52 17.89 -15.14
CA LEU A 139 -4.75 17.45 -14.47
C LEU A 139 -5.08 15.96 -14.63
N GLU A 140 -4.48 15.26 -15.60
CA GLU A 140 -4.78 13.85 -15.90
C GLU A 140 -3.65 12.89 -15.51
N ARG A 141 -2.57 13.38 -14.88
CA ARG A 141 -1.42 12.56 -14.50
C ARG A 141 -1.55 12.05 -13.06
N PRO A 142 -1.50 10.73 -12.82
CA PRO A 142 -1.57 10.18 -11.47
C PRO A 142 -0.28 10.44 -10.67
N SER A 143 -0.43 10.51 -9.34
CA SER A 143 0.65 10.58 -8.37
C SER A 143 0.81 9.23 -7.67
N PHE A 144 1.99 8.64 -7.73
CA PHE A 144 2.33 7.41 -7.02
C PHE A 144 3.22 7.73 -5.83
N TYR A 145 3.06 6.98 -4.74
CA TYR A 145 3.81 7.19 -3.52
C TYR A 145 4.55 5.91 -3.15
N CYS A 146 5.83 6.05 -2.83
CA CYS A 146 6.70 4.98 -2.39
C CYS A 146 7.41 5.38 -1.10
N LEU A 147 7.15 4.64 -0.02
CA LEU A 147 7.90 4.69 1.22
C LEU A 147 8.90 3.54 1.25
N THR A 148 10.19 3.84 1.09
CA THR A 148 11.27 2.86 1.24
C THR A 148 11.69 2.80 2.71
N VAL A 149 11.61 1.62 3.30
CA VAL A 149 12.04 1.35 4.67
C VAL A 149 13.34 0.55 4.61
N THR A 150 14.40 1.05 5.24
CA THR A 150 15.68 0.36 5.35
C THR A 150 15.85 -0.25 6.74
N ARG A 151 16.78 -1.20 6.86
CA ARG A 151 17.27 -1.64 8.19
C ARG A 151 17.87 -0.50 8.99
#